data_AF-A0A2N1QRL6-F1
#
_entry.id   AF-A0A2N1QRL6-F1
#
_cell.length_a   1.000
_cell.length_b   1.000
_cell.length_c   1.000
_cell.angle_alpha   90.00
_cell.angle_beta   90.00
_cell.angle_gamma   90.00
#
_symmetry.space_group_name_H-M   'P 1'
#
loop_
_entity.id
_entity.type
_entity.pdbx_description
1 polymer ?
#
loop_
_entity_poly.entity_id
_entity_poly.type
_entity_poly.pdbx_seq_one_letter_code
_entity_poly.pdbx_strand_id
1 'polypeptide(L)'
;MKKLILGLMALTMIFSLVAPAASQAKKPLKIAFVYIGPPGDMGWTYEHDRGRLAVEKQFGSQIETKYIENVPEGPDAERVIRQYA
;
A
#
# COMPACT_ATOMS: atom_id res chain seq x y z
N MET A 1 24.40 50.32 -3.48
CA MET A 1 22.97 49.91 -3.41
C MET A 1 22.54 49.03 -4.59
N LYS A 2 22.75 49.43 -5.86
CA LYS A 2 22.39 48.60 -7.04
C LYS A 2 23.10 47.23 -7.11
N LYS A 3 24.38 47.16 -6.68
CA LYS A 3 25.16 45.91 -6.63
C LYS A 3 24.76 44.97 -5.47
N LEU A 4 24.16 45.51 -4.40
CA LEU A 4 23.63 44.72 -3.28
C LEU A 4 22.26 44.11 -3.62
N ILE A 5 21.44 44.82 -4.42
CA ILE A 5 20.15 44.31 -4.91
C ILE A 5 20.36 43.16 -5.92
N LEU A 6 21.40 43.23 -6.76
CA LEU A 6 21.76 42.14 -7.67
C LEU A 6 22.22 40.87 -6.94
N GLY A 7 22.96 41.00 -5.84
CA GLY A 7 23.44 39.85 -5.05
C GLY A 7 22.32 39.11 -4.31
N LEU A 8 21.32 39.84 -3.82
CA LEU A 8 20.16 39.25 -3.13
C LEU A 8 19.19 38.55 -4.10
N MET A 9 19.14 39.01 -5.36
CA MET A 9 18.32 38.44 -6.43
C MET A 9 18.95 37.18 -7.07
N ALA A 10 20.28 37.07 -7.02
CA ALA A 10 21.00 35.86 -7.41
C ALA A 10 20.88 34.73 -6.37
N LEU A 11 20.74 35.08 -5.09
CA LEU A 11 20.59 34.10 -4.00
C LEU A 11 19.19 33.48 -3.96
N THR A 12 18.15 34.21 -4.40
CA THR A 12 16.78 33.68 -4.51
C THR A 12 16.55 32.80 -5.74
N MET A 13 17.31 32.98 -6.83
CA MET A 13 17.22 32.09 -8.00
C MET A 13 17.81 30.68 -7.78
N ILE A 14 18.75 30.52 -6.85
CA ILE A 14 19.37 29.21 -6.60
C ILE A 14 18.43 28.29 -5.79
N PHE A 15 17.55 28.87 -4.98
CA PHE A 15 16.57 28.09 -4.19
C PHE A 15 15.44 27.50 -5.07
N SER A 16 15.22 28.05 -6.26
CA SER A 16 14.16 27.60 -7.18
C SER A 16 14.56 26.37 -8.03
N LEU A 17 15.84 25.99 -8.06
CA LEU A 17 16.30 24.83 -8.85
C LEU A 17 16.37 23.51 -8.07
N VAL A 18 16.08 23.52 -6.77
CA VAL A 18 16.06 22.30 -5.94
C VAL A 18 14.65 22.11 -5.35
N ALA A 19 13.63 22.30 -6.18
CA ALA A 19 12.33 21.71 -5.87
C ALA A 19 12.53 20.18 -5.86
N PRO A 20 12.33 19.48 -4.72
CA PRO A 20 12.31 18.03 -4.75
C PRO A 20 11.21 17.66 -5.73
N ALA A 21 11.59 16.98 -6.82
CA ALA A 21 10.63 16.34 -7.70
C ALA A 21 9.69 15.56 -6.78
N ALA A 22 8.44 15.99 -6.69
CA ALA A 22 7.48 15.39 -5.80
C ALA A 22 7.42 13.90 -6.17
N SER A 23 8.05 13.07 -5.34
CA SER A 23 7.99 11.63 -5.48
C SER A 23 6.50 11.30 -5.43
N GLN A 24 5.91 10.92 -6.57
CA GLN A 24 4.57 10.38 -6.59
C GLN A 24 4.61 9.15 -5.69
N ALA A 25 4.11 9.30 -4.46
CA ALA A 25 3.97 8.18 -3.55
C ALA A 25 3.12 7.13 -4.28
N LYS A 26 3.74 5.99 -4.62
CA LYS A 26 3.02 4.91 -5.27
C LYS A 26 1.90 4.48 -4.33
N LYS A 27 0.68 4.37 -4.87
CA LYS A 27 -0.44 3.82 -4.10
C LYS A 27 -0.06 2.42 -3.61
N PRO A 28 -0.42 2.05 -2.37
CA PRO A 28 -0.16 0.70 -1.87
C PRO A 28 -0.76 -0.35 -2.81
N LEU A 29 -0.05 -1.47 -2.99
CA LEU A 29 -0.60 -2.63 -3.68
C LEU A 29 -1.72 -3.24 -2.83
N LYS A 30 -2.91 -3.34 -3.40
CA LYS A 30 -4.07 -3.94 -2.74
C LYS A 30 -4.06 -5.45 -2.95
N ILE A 31 -4.18 -6.21 -1.86
CA ILE A 31 -4.14 -7.68 -1.87
C ILE A 31 -5.33 -8.21 -1.07
N ALA A 32 -6.15 -9.07 -1.69
CA ALA A 32 -7.27 -9.72 -1.02
C ALA A 32 -6.96 -11.20 -0.76
N PHE A 33 -7.28 -11.66 0.45
CA PHE A 33 -7.19 -13.05 0.88
C PHE A 33 -8.61 -13.61 1.06
N VAL A 34 -8.92 -14.72 0.40
CA VAL A 34 -10.24 -15.35 0.44
C VAL A 34 -10.10 -16.70 1.13
N TYR A 35 -10.77 -16.88 2.27
CA TYR A 35 -10.65 -18.08 3.10
C TYR A 35 -11.94 -18.90 3.11
N ILE A 36 -11.79 -20.23 3.10
CA ILE A 36 -12.90 -21.18 3.22
C ILE A 36 -13.46 -21.25 4.65
N GLY A 37 -12.63 -21.03 5.66
CA GLY A 37 -13.01 -21.03 7.08
C GLY A 37 -12.60 -19.73 7.78
N PRO A 38 -12.76 -19.65 9.11
CA PRO A 38 -12.33 -18.50 9.91
C PRO A 38 -10.86 -18.64 10.35
N PRO A 39 -10.09 -17.55 10.50
CA PRO A 39 -8.74 -17.59 11.10
C PRO A 39 -8.70 -18.16 12.53
N GLY A 40 -9.86 -18.23 13.21
CA GLY A 40 -10.01 -18.87 14.52
C GLY A 40 -9.98 -20.40 14.49
N ASP A 41 -9.79 -21.04 13.33
CA ASP A 41 -9.77 -22.51 13.17
C ASP A 41 -8.53 -23.19 13.79
N MET A 42 -7.51 -22.43 14.20
CA MET A 42 -6.23 -22.91 14.73
C MET A 42 -5.54 -23.96 13.84
N GLY A 43 -5.79 -23.90 12.52
CA GLY A 43 -5.27 -24.86 11.55
C GLY A 43 -4.96 -24.19 10.23
N TRP A 44 -5.68 -24.59 9.17
CA TRP A 44 -5.37 -24.17 7.80
C TRP A 44 -5.54 -22.66 7.59
N THR A 45 -6.71 -22.12 7.93
CA THR A 45 -6.98 -20.69 7.72
C THR A 45 -6.14 -19.84 8.66
N TYR A 46 -5.94 -20.30 9.89
CA TYR A 46 -5.04 -19.66 10.84
C TYR A 46 -3.64 -19.46 10.26
N GLU A 47 -3.02 -20.52 9.71
CA GLU A 47 -1.67 -20.41 9.14
C GLU A 47 -1.61 -19.55 7.88
N HIS A 48 -2.67 -19.56 7.06
CA HIS A 48 -2.79 -18.60 5.95
C HIS A 48 -2.86 -17.15 6.42
N ASP A 49 -3.62 -16.85 7.48
CA ASP A 49 -3.70 -15.50 8.04
C ASP A 49 -2.38 -15.08 8.71
N ARG A 50 -1.68 -16.01 9.37
CA ARG A 50 -0.30 -15.80 9.85
C ARG A 50 0.63 -15.41 8.70
N GLY A 51 0.48 -16.04 7.54
CA GLY A 51 1.17 -15.67 6.30
C GLY A 51 0.82 -14.24 5.85
N ARG A 52 -0.46 -13.88 5.81
CA ARG A 52 -0.91 -12.51 5.47
C ARG A 52 -0.28 -11.47 6.41
N LEU A 53 -0.33 -11.69 7.72
CA LEU A 53 0.27 -10.81 8.72
C LEU A 53 1.79 -10.69 8.58
N ALA A 54 2.48 -11.77 8.20
CA ALA A 54 3.92 -11.74 7.92
C ALA A 54 4.24 -10.88 6.70
N VAL A 55 3.42 -10.96 5.64
CA VAL A 55 3.54 -10.12 4.44
C VAL A 55 3.27 -8.64 4.79
N GLU A 56 2.24 -8.34 5.59
CA GLU A 56 1.99 -6.97 6.11
C GLU A 56 3.19 -6.42 6.87
N LYS A 57 3.77 -7.22 7.78
CA LYS A 57 4.96 -6.83 8.54
C LYS A 57 6.16 -6.55 7.63
N GLN A 58 6.34 -7.34 6.56
CA GLN A 58 7.49 -7.23 5.68
C GLN A 58 7.42 -6.02 4.75
N PHE A 59 6.24 -5.73 4.18
CA PHE A 59 6.09 -4.70 3.14
C PHE A 59 5.52 -3.38 3.67
N GLY A 60 4.88 -3.40 4.84
CA GLY A 60 4.38 -2.19 5.51
C GLY A 60 3.47 -1.35 4.61
N SER A 61 3.75 -0.05 4.53
CA SER A 61 2.96 0.91 3.77
C SER A 61 2.96 0.72 2.24
N GLN A 62 3.78 -0.21 1.72
CA GLN A 62 3.79 -0.54 0.30
C GLN A 62 2.58 -1.38 -0.11
N ILE A 63 1.87 -2.01 0.84
CA ILE A 63 0.71 -2.85 0.57
C ILE A 63 -0.47 -2.50 1.49
N GLU A 64 -1.67 -2.88 1.06
CA GLU A 64 -2.90 -2.87 1.85
C GLU A 64 -3.54 -4.26 1.69
N THR A 65 -3.65 -5.02 2.78
CA THR A 65 -4.33 -6.33 2.72
C THR A 65 -5.75 -6.24 3.24
N LYS A 66 -6.63 -7.08 2.66
CA LYS A 66 -7.97 -7.36 3.17
C LYS A 66 -8.17 -8.87 3.19
N TYR A 67 -9.04 -9.35 4.06
CA TYR A 67 -9.46 -10.74 4.03
C TYR A 67 -10.98 -10.86 4.13
N ILE A 68 -11.49 -11.97 3.64
CA ILE A 68 -12.87 -12.42 3.83
C ILE A 68 -12.84 -13.91 4.17
N GLU A 69 -13.58 -14.27 5.19
CA GLU A 69 -13.66 -15.64 5.72
C GLU A 69 -14.99 -16.32 5.37
N ASN A 70 -15.04 -17.63 5.58
CA ASN A 70 -16.23 -18.46 5.38
C ASN A 70 -16.81 -18.35 3.96
N VAL A 71 -15.95 -18.31 2.94
CA VAL A 71 -16.36 -18.26 1.53
C VAL A 71 -16.45 -19.68 0.98
N PRO A 72 -17.66 -20.21 0.70
CA PRO A 72 -17.83 -21.54 0.16
C PRO A 72 -17.21 -21.67 -1.24
N GLU A 73 -16.79 -22.88 -1.58
CA GLU A 73 -16.33 -23.21 -2.91
C GLU A 73 -17.43 -23.03 -3.97
N GLY A 74 -17.04 -23.02 -5.24
CA GLY A 74 -17.97 -22.96 -6.37
C GLY A 74 -18.44 -21.52 -6.67
N PRO A 75 -19.72 -21.31 -7.03
CA PRO A 75 -20.20 -20.02 -7.53
C PRO A 75 -20.01 -18.86 -6.55
N ASP A 76 -20.07 -19.12 -5.24
CA ASP A 76 -19.86 -18.08 -4.22
C ASP A 76 -18.42 -17.61 -4.18
N ALA A 77 -17.45 -18.52 -4.28
CA ALA A 77 -16.04 -18.16 -4.41
C ALA A 77 -15.79 -17.30 -5.66
N GLU A 78 -16.36 -17.68 -6.81
CA GLU A 78 -16.23 -16.87 -8.03
C GLU A 78 -16.78 -15.45 -7.81
N ARG A 79 -18.00 -15.33 -7.27
CA ARG A 79 -18.63 -14.04 -7.01
C ARG A 79 -17.78 -13.17 -6.07
N VAL A 80 -17.29 -13.74 -4.97
CA VAL A 80 -16.48 -13.02 -4.00
C VAL A 80 -15.15 -12.59 -4.60
N ILE A 81 -14.44 -13.48 -5.29
CA ILE A 81 -13.16 -13.15 -5.94
C ILE A 81 -13.35 -12.01 -6.95
N ARG A 82 -14.44 -12.03 -7.73
CA ARG A 82 -14.78 -10.93 -8.66
C ARG A 82 -15.08 -9.59 -8.00
N GLN A 83 -15.50 -9.56 -6.74
CA GLN A 83 -15.73 -8.30 -6.02
C GLN A 83 -14.43 -7.59 -5.61
N TYR A 84 -13.31 -8.31 -5.62
CA TYR A 84 -11.97 -7.78 -5.30
C TYR A 84 -11.07 -7.56 -6.53
N ALA A 85 -11.50 -8.02 -7.71
CA ALA A 85 -10.81 -7.84 -8.99
C ALA A 85 -11.10 -6.46 -9.61
#